data_AF-A0A1R1B3G3-F1
#
_entry.id   AF-A0A1R1B3G3-F1
#
_cell.length_a   1.000
_cell.length_b   1.000
_cell.length_c   1.000
_cell.angle_alpha   90.00
_cell.angle_beta   90.00
_cell.angle_gamma   90.00
#
_symmetry.space_group_name_H-M   'P 1'
#
loop_
_entity.id
_entity.type
_entity.pdbx_description
1 polymer ?
#
loop_
_entity_poly.entity_id
_entity_poly.type
_entity_poly.pdbx_seq_one_letter_code
_entity_poly.pdbx_strand_id
1 'polypeptide(L)'
;MLGDLYAKVSLRFLALNPTSQVVLAVSEKEVMTHIQNLAGYVNPNCWTIEKAQKLMAAAERNPFKETAFPSHLISLELLIHLLPQYQDHLSKLDQSIEDLAQELLEYDWIQSIPGIGTKLAATILAEIGEIDRFDHAKKLIAFAGIDPRR
;
A
#
# COMPACT_ATOMS: atom_id res chain seq x y z
N MET A 1 6.27 -6.83 2.85
CA MET A 1 6.72 -8.24 2.93
C MET A 1 5.83 -8.97 3.94
N LEU A 2 5.78 -10.31 3.95
CA LEU A 2 4.93 -11.06 4.89
C LEU A 2 5.17 -10.62 6.35
N GLY A 3 4.14 -10.05 6.98
CA GLY A 3 4.21 -9.37 8.28
C GLY A 3 3.67 -7.94 8.27
N ASP A 4 3.62 -7.30 7.11
CA ASP A 4 2.80 -6.10 6.87
C ASP A 4 1.43 -6.55 6.37
N LEU A 5 0.36 -6.24 7.12
CA LEU A 5 -1.01 -6.67 6.80
C LEU A 5 -1.47 -6.20 5.42
N TYR A 6 -1.00 -5.03 4.98
CA TYR A 6 -1.41 -4.43 3.71
C TYR A 6 -0.57 -4.89 2.52
N ALA A 7 0.50 -5.66 2.76
CA ALA A 7 1.31 -6.21 1.69
C ALA A 7 0.53 -7.28 0.90
N LYS A 8 0.65 -7.26 -0.43
CA LYS A 8 -0.01 -8.22 -1.35
C LYS A 8 0.24 -9.69 -0.95
N VAL A 9 1.43 -10.02 -0.47
CA VAL A 9 1.79 -11.38 0.00
C VAL A 9 0.97 -11.77 1.24
N SER A 10 0.83 -10.86 2.21
CA SER A 10 0.08 -11.11 3.45
C SER A 10 -1.42 -11.27 3.19
N LEU A 11 -2.01 -10.38 2.38
CA LEU A 11 -3.43 -10.45 2.01
C LEU A 11 -3.75 -11.73 1.26
N ARG A 12 -2.91 -12.13 0.29
CA ARG A 12 -3.08 -13.39 -0.44
C ARG A 12 -2.88 -14.62 0.45
N PHE A 13 -1.96 -14.56 1.40
CA PHE A 13 -1.76 -15.65 2.36
C PHE A 13 -3.00 -15.81 3.24
N LEU A 14 -3.57 -14.71 3.74
CA LEU A 14 -4.81 -14.71 4.51
C LEU A 14 -6.01 -15.21 3.68
N ALA A 15 -6.07 -14.87 2.39
CA ALA A 15 -7.11 -15.40 1.50
C ALA A 15 -7.07 -16.94 1.39
N LEU A 16 -5.85 -17.52 1.33
CA LEU A 16 -5.66 -18.97 1.27
C LEU A 16 -5.82 -19.65 2.64
N ASN A 17 -5.46 -18.95 3.72
CA ASN A 17 -5.41 -19.49 5.07
C ASN A 17 -6.08 -18.51 6.05
N PRO A 18 -7.42 -18.37 6.01
CA PRO A 18 -8.13 -17.31 6.73
C PRO A 18 -8.20 -17.53 8.24
N THR A 19 -7.91 -18.74 8.72
CA THR A 19 -7.97 -19.08 10.14
C THR A 19 -6.76 -19.90 10.58
N SER A 20 -6.45 -19.86 11.88
CA SER A 20 -5.42 -20.71 12.47
C SER A 20 -5.73 -22.19 12.27
N GLN A 21 -7.01 -22.58 12.25
CA GLN A 21 -7.40 -23.97 11.98
C GLN A 21 -6.98 -24.42 10.58
N VAL A 22 -7.19 -23.58 9.56
CA VAL A 22 -6.75 -23.88 8.19
C VAL A 22 -5.23 -23.98 8.13
N VAL A 23 -4.51 -23.08 8.81
CA VAL A 23 -3.03 -23.14 8.91
C VAL A 23 -2.55 -24.43 9.57
N LEU A 24 -3.21 -24.87 10.66
CA LEU A 24 -2.85 -26.10 11.38
C LEU A 24 -3.28 -27.38 10.65
N ALA A 25 -4.23 -27.30 9.73
CA ALA A 25 -4.68 -28.44 8.92
C ALA A 25 -3.70 -28.79 7.79
N VAL A 26 -2.83 -27.86 7.41
CA VAL A 26 -1.78 -28.06 6.41
C VAL A 26 -0.42 -28.27 7.08
N SER A 27 0.48 -28.96 6.40
CA SER A 27 1.84 -29.19 6.88
C SER A 27 2.68 -27.90 6.83
N GLU A 28 3.70 -27.79 7.69
CA GLU A 28 4.67 -26.67 7.64
C GLU A 28 5.28 -26.51 6.24
N LYS A 29 5.51 -27.62 5.54
CA LYS A 29 6.02 -27.63 4.16
C LYS A 29 5.05 -26.97 3.18
N GLU A 30 3.75 -27.19 3.33
CA GLU A 30 2.73 -26.56 2.49
C GLU A 30 2.60 -25.06 2.80
N VAL A 31 2.62 -24.68 4.09
CA VAL A 31 2.64 -23.26 4.50
C VAL A 31 3.86 -22.54 3.90
N MET A 32 5.04 -23.17 4.00
CA MET A 32 6.27 -22.65 3.38
C MET A 32 6.11 -22.51 1.86
N THR A 33 5.50 -23.49 1.19
CA THR A 33 5.25 -23.46 -0.26
C THR A 33 4.30 -22.32 -0.63
N HIS A 34 3.23 -22.11 0.13
CA HIS A 34 2.33 -20.97 -0.05
C HIS A 34 3.07 -19.63 0.07
N ILE A 35 3.86 -19.46 1.12
CA ILE A 35 4.65 -18.22 1.34
C ILE A 35 5.65 -18.00 0.20
N GLN A 36 6.35 -19.06 -0.20
CA GLN A 36 7.34 -19.04 -1.28
C GLN A 36 6.69 -18.58 -2.59
N ASN A 37 5.60 -19.22 -2.98
CA ASN A 37 4.89 -18.92 -4.23
C ASN A 37 4.36 -17.49 -4.22
N LEU A 38 3.77 -17.05 -3.10
CA LEU A 38 3.21 -15.71 -2.98
C LEU A 38 4.28 -14.61 -2.95
N ALA A 39 5.45 -14.90 -2.38
CA ALA A 39 6.58 -13.97 -2.32
C ALA A 39 7.44 -13.97 -3.60
N GLY A 40 7.17 -14.87 -4.55
CA GLY A 40 7.89 -14.95 -5.82
C GLY A 40 9.29 -15.58 -5.72
N TYR A 41 9.54 -16.42 -4.72
CA TYR A 41 10.83 -17.11 -4.56
C TYR A 41 10.85 -18.44 -5.32
N VAL A 42 11.92 -18.68 -6.08
CA VAL A 42 12.09 -19.94 -6.85
C VAL A 42 12.43 -21.12 -5.95
N ASN A 43 13.21 -20.89 -4.88
CA ASN A 43 13.61 -21.91 -3.92
C ASN A 43 13.26 -21.49 -2.49
N PRO A 44 13.00 -22.45 -1.58
CA PRO A 44 12.92 -22.17 -0.16
C PRO A 44 14.23 -21.52 0.33
N ASN A 45 14.10 -20.45 1.10
CA ASN A 45 15.22 -19.78 1.72
C ASN A 45 15.01 -19.70 3.24
N CYS A 46 16.04 -19.30 3.97
CA CYS A 46 15.96 -19.20 5.43
C CYS A 46 14.78 -18.33 5.88
N TRP A 47 14.45 -17.28 5.13
CA TRP A 47 13.34 -16.39 5.42
C TRP A 47 11.97 -17.08 5.27
N THR A 48 11.74 -17.86 4.20
CA THR A 48 10.46 -18.57 4.02
C THR A 48 10.25 -19.63 5.10
N ILE A 49 11.32 -20.32 5.50
CA ILE A 49 11.30 -21.32 6.56
C ILE A 49 10.95 -20.65 7.90
N GLU A 50 11.70 -19.60 8.26
CA GLU A 50 11.47 -18.86 9.51
C GLU A 50 10.06 -18.30 9.59
N LYS A 51 9.51 -17.80 8.48
CA LYS A 51 8.15 -17.27 8.42
C LYS A 51 7.09 -18.35 8.57
N ALA A 52 7.25 -19.50 7.91
CA ALA A 52 6.34 -20.63 8.07
C ALA A 52 6.31 -21.10 9.53
N GLN A 53 7.47 -21.27 10.16
CA GLN A 53 7.58 -21.67 11.57
C GLN A 53 6.91 -20.68 12.51
N LYS A 54 7.13 -19.37 12.30
CA LYS A 54 6.47 -18.32 13.10
C LYS A 54 4.94 -18.35 12.94
N LEU A 55 4.45 -18.60 11.73
CA LEU A 55 3.00 -18.70 11.47
C LEU A 55 2.39 -19.94 12.11
N MET A 56 3.02 -21.09 11.97
CA MET A 56 2.59 -22.34 12.63
C MET A 56 2.55 -22.16 14.15
N ALA A 57 3.64 -21.66 14.75
CA ALA A 57 3.70 -21.42 16.19
C ALA A 57 2.65 -20.40 16.66
N ALA A 58 2.35 -19.37 15.87
CA ALA A 58 1.28 -18.42 16.18
C ALA A 58 -0.11 -19.06 16.09
N ALA A 59 -0.34 -19.92 15.10
CA ALA A 59 -1.59 -20.66 14.94
C ALA A 59 -1.82 -21.65 16.10
N GLU A 60 -0.78 -22.34 16.56
CA GLU A 60 -0.83 -23.24 17.72
C GLU A 60 -1.16 -22.52 19.03
N ARG A 61 -0.58 -21.31 19.22
CA ARG A 61 -0.81 -20.47 20.40
C ARG A 61 -2.16 -19.77 20.41
N ASN A 62 -2.90 -19.80 19.30
CA ASN A 62 -4.20 -19.14 19.21
C ASN A 62 -5.21 -19.82 20.16
N PRO A 63 -5.72 -19.14 21.21
CA PRO A 63 -6.70 -19.72 22.11
C PRO A 63 -8.05 -19.97 21.43
N PHE A 64 -8.31 -19.32 20.29
CA PHE A 64 -9.54 -19.47 19.51
C PHE A 64 -9.27 -20.37 18.30
N LYS A 65 -9.45 -21.68 18.50
CA LYS A 65 -9.21 -22.67 17.45
C LYS A 65 -10.32 -22.73 16.41
N GLU A 66 -11.54 -22.36 16.76
CA GLU A 66 -12.69 -22.33 15.87
C GLU A 66 -13.26 -20.91 15.79
N THR A 67 -13.81 -20.56 14.63
CA THR A 67 -14.40 -19.23 14.44
C THR A 67 -15.80 -19.21 15.03
N ALA A 68 -16.02 -18.40 16.06
CA ALA A 68 -17.29 -18.34 16.78
C ALA A 68 -18.47 -17.89 15.89
N PHE A 69 -18.20 -17.09 14.84
CA PHE A 69 -19.23 -16.57 13.94
C PHE A 69 -18.77 -16.64 12.48
N PRO A 70 -19.40 -17.48 11.64
CA PRO A 70 -19.11 -17.58 10.21
C PRO A 70 -19.25 -16.25 9.46
N SER A 71 -20.12 -15.35 9.93
CA SER A 71 -20.29 -14.00 9.36
C SER A 71 -19.01 -13.16 9.39
N HIS A 72 -18.14 -13.35 10.39
CA HIS A 72 -16.85 -12.66 10.45
C HIS A 72 -15.88 -13.16 9.37
N LEU A 73 -15.92 -14.45 9.02
CA LEU A 73 -15.10 -14.97 7.93
C LEU A 73 -15.55 -14.39 6.59
N ILE A 74 -16.86 -14.34 6.35
CA ILE A 74 -17.42 -13.70 5.14
C ILE A 74 -16.98 -12.23 5.05
N SER A 75 -17.04 -11.51 6.17
CA SER A 75 -16.60 -10.11 6.24
C SER A 75 -15.10 -9.95 5.98
N LEU A 76 -14.27 -10.82 6.58
CA LEU A 76 -12.83 -10.83 6.36
C LEU A 76 -12.48 -11.14 4.91
N GLU A 77 -13.13 -12.14 4.31
CA GLU A 77 -12.94 -12.51 2.92
C GLU A 77 -13.28 -11.33 2.00
N LEU A 78 -14.42 -10.66 2.21
CA LEU A 78 -14.77 -9.46 1.46
C LEU A 78 -13.69 -8.37 1.59
N LEU A 79 -13.23 -8.08 2.81
CA LEU A 79 -12.22 -7.05 3.05
C LEU A 79 -10.86 -7.39 2.41
N ILE A 80 -10.43 -8.65 2.48
CA ILE A 80 -9.19 -9.13 1.85
C ILE A 80 -9.23 -8.96 0.34
N HIS A 81 -10.41 -9.08 -0.30
CA HIS A 81 -10.58 -8.88 -1.73
C HIS A 81 -10.69 -7.40 -2.12
N LEU A 82 -11.39 -6.58 -1.33
CA LEU A 82 -11.55 -5.15 -1.61
C LEU A 82 -10.25 -4.37 -1.44
N LEU A 83 -9.45 -4.68 -0.42
CA LEU A 83 -8.24 -3.91 -0.11
C LEU A 83 -7.25 -3.82 -1.30
N PRO A 84 -6.86 -4.92 -1.99
CA PRO A 84 -6.01 -4.85 -3.17
C PRO A 84 -6.63 -4.05 -4.31
N GLN A 85 -7.95 -4.12 -4.49
CA GLN A 85 -8.65 -3.35 -5.53
C GLN A 85 -8.52 -1.84 -5.27
N TYR A 86 -8.71 -1.41 -4.03
CA TYR A 86 -8.52 -0.02 -3.66
C TYR A 86 -7.05 0.43 -3.80
N GLN A 87 -6.09 -0.42 -3.46
CA GLN A 87 -4.66 -0.14 -3.68
C GLN A 87 -4.35 0.05 -5.17
N ASP A 88 -4.89 -0.82 -6.04
CA ASP A 88 -4.68 -0.72 -7.47
C ASP A 88 -5.42 0.50 -8.06
N HIS A 89 -6.60 0.87 -7.55
CA HIS A 89 -7.29 2.11 -7.93
C HIS A 89 -6.51 3.36 -7.53
N LEU A 90 -5.96 3.40 -6.31
CA LEU A 90 -5.11 4.50 -5.84
C LEU A 90 -3.87 4.65 -6.72
N SER A 91 -3.19 3.54 -7.03
CA SER A 91 -2.00 3.58 -7.88
C SER A 91 -2.31 4.10 -9.29
N LYS A 92 -3.47 3.77 -9.86
CA LYS A 92 -3.90 4.30 -11.16
C LYS A 92 -4.20 5.79 -11.10
N LEU A 93 -4.86 6.24 -10.03
CA LEU A 93 -5.17 7.64 -9.83
C LEU A 93 -3.88 8.46 -9.65
N ASP A 94 -2.96 7.98 -8.82
CA ASP A 94 -1.63 8.59 -8.64
C ASP A 94 -0.92 8.72 -9.99
N GLN A 95 -0.86 7.65 -10.79
CA GLN A 95 -0.25 7.70 -12.12
C GLN A 95 -0.93 8.73 -13.03
N SER A 96 -2.26 8.78 -13.06
CA SER A 96 -2.99 9.77 -13.87
C SER A 96 -2.71 11.22 -13.41
N ILE A 97 -2.55 11.45 -12.10
CA ILE A 97 -2.16 12.77 -11.58
C ILE A 97 -0.74 13.13 -12.06
N GLU A 98 0.19 12.18 -12.01
CA GLU A 98 1.57 12.39 -12.46
C GLU A 98 1.63 12.67 -13.97
N ASP A 99 0.91 11.90 -14.77
CA ASP A 99 0.84 12.06 -16.23
C ASP A 99 0.28 13.45 -16.59
N LEU A 100 -0.83 13.86 -15.98
CA LEU A 100 -1.43 15.18 -16.20
C LEU A 100 -0.52 16.31 -15.73
N ALA A 101 0.20 16.13 -14.62
CA ALA A 101 1.12 17.14 -14.12
C ALA A 101 2.31 17.33 -15.09
N GLN A 102 2.82 16.26 -15.69
CA GLN A 102 3.93 16.32 -16.65
C GLN A 102 3.57 17.04 -17.97
N GLU A 103 2.29 17.21 -18.28
CA GLU A 103 1.86 18.00 -19.44
C GLU A 103 2.04 19.52 -19.22
N LEU A 104 2.22 19.96 -17.97
CA LEU A 104 2.35 21.37 -17.61
C LEU A 104 3.83 21.80 -17.62
N LEU A 105 4.13 22.93 -18.28
CA LEU A 105 5.50 23.46 -18.35
C LEU A 105 6.07 23.80 -16.95
N GLU A 106 5.20 24.20 -16.04
CA GLU A 106 5.53 24.57 -14.66
C GLU A 106 5.99 23.38 -13.83
N TYR A 107 5.68 22.14 -14.25
CA TYR A 107 6.08 20.93 -13.55
C TYR A 107 7.59 20.77 -13.49
N ASP A 108 8.27 20.94 -14.63
CA ASP A 108 9.74 20.88 -14.71
C ASP A 108 10.39 22.00 -13.89
N TRP A 109 9.77 23.18 -13.87
CA TRP A 109 10.26 24.32 -13.07
C TRP A 109 10.17 24.03 -11.58
N ILE A 110 9.07 23.47 -11.11
CA ILE A 110 8.87 23.13 -9.69
C ILE A 110 9.79 21.97 -9.28
N GLN A 111 9.95 20.95 -10.12
CA GLN A 111 10.90 19.85 -9.85
C GLN A 111 12.36 20.29 -9.82
N SER A 112 12.72 21.39 -10.49
CA SER A 112 14.10 21.91 -10.45
C SER A 112 14.54 22.35 -9.05
N ILE A 113 13.60 22.55 -8.13
CA ILE A 113 13.87 22.91 -6.74
C ILE A 113 14.37 21.67 -5.97
N PRO A 114 15.59 21.71 -5.39
CA PRO A 114 16.13 20.58 -4.65
C PRO A 114 15.19 20.11 -3.52
N GLY A 115 14.90 18.81 -3.49
CA GLY A 115 14.00 18.19 -2.52
C GLY A 115 12.53 18.11 -2.94
N ILE A 116 12.16 18.67 -4.10
CA ILE A 116 10.81 18.53 -4.67
C ILE A 116 10.79 17.39 -5.68
N GLY A 117 10.11 16.29 -5.33
CA GLY A 117 9.84 15.18 -6.24
C GLY A 117 8.46 15.26 -6.90
N THR A 118 8.17 14.34 -7.81
CA THR A 118 6.93 14.24 -8.60
C THR A 118 5.65 14.53 -7.81
N LYS A 119 5.41 13.79 -6.72
CA LYS A 119 4.19 13.95 -5.92
C LYS A 119 4.04 15.35 -5.33
N LEU A 120 5.13 15.94 -4.85
CA LEU A 120 5.11 17.28 -4.28
C LEU A 120 4.93 18.34 -5.39
N ALA A 121 5.57 18.16 -6.55
CA ALA A 121 5.39 19.04 -7.69
C ALA A 121 3.92 19.06 -8.18
N ALA A 122 3.33 17.88 -8.40
CA ALA A 122 1.92 17.75 -8.78
C ALA A 122 0.99 18.36 -7.72
N THR A 123 1.28 18.17 -6.43
CA THR A 123 0.51 18.78 -5.33
C THR A 123 0.59 20.30 -5.37
N ILE A 124 1.78 20.88 -5.51
CA ILE A 124 1.97 22.34 -5.60
C ILE A 124 1.19 22.90 -6.79
N LEU A 125 1.29 22.27 -7.97
CA LEU A 125 0.54 22.69 -9.15
C LEU A 125 -0.97 22.63 -8.94
N ALA A 126 -1.47 21.56 -8.32
CA ALA A 126 -2.89 21.41 -8.01
C ALA A 126 -3.40 22.51 -7.05
N GLU A 127 -2.58 22.92 -6.07
CA GLU A 127 -2.92 23.98 -5.11
C GLU A 127 -2.85 25.39 -5.75
N ILE A 128 -1.87 25.64 -6.62
CA ILE A 128 -1.76 26.90 -7.37
C ILE A 128 -2.91 27.02 -8.37
N GLY A 129 -3.25 25.92 -9.04
CA GLY A 129 -4.16 25.89 -10.18
C GLY A 129 -3.56 26.62 -11.38
N GLU A 130 -4.38 27.41 -12.08
CA GLU A 130 -3.93 28.25 -13.19
C GLU A 130 -3.00 29.36 -12.69
N ILE A 131 -1.71 29.31 -13.06
CA ILE A 131 -0.71 30.29 -12.62
C ILE A 131 -1.06 31.73 -13.06
N ASP A 132 -1.75 31.88 -14.19
CA ASP A 132 -2.14 33.17 -14.76
C ASP A 132 -3.14 33.96 -13.89
N ARG A 133 -3.75 33.34 -12.86
CA ARG A 133 -4.56 34.07 -11.88
C ARG A 133 -3.73 35.02 -11.01
N PHE A 134 -2.42 34.83 -10.97
CA PHE A 134 -1.48 35.64 -10.22
C PHE A 134 -0.76 36.61 -11.16
N ASP A 135 -1.24 37.85 -11.24
CA ASP A 135 -0.61 38.92 -12.04
C ASP A 135 0.84 39.23 -11.61
N HIS A 136 1.18 38.99 -10.33
CA HIS A 136 2.52 39.17 -9.79
C HIS A 136 2.86 38.12 -8.72
N ALA A 137 4.14 37.71 -8.66
CA ALA A 137 4.67 36.73 -7.70
C ALA A 137 4.32 37.03 -6.23
N LYS A 138 4.18 38.31 -5.84
CA LYS A 138 3.76 38.69 -4.48
C LYS A 138 2.38 38.14 -4.11
N LYS A 139 1.44 38.07 -5.06
CA LYS A 139 0.11 37.52 -4.79
C LYS A 139 0.14 36.02 -4.56
N LEU A 140 1.01 35.31 -5.30
CA LEU A 140 1.24 33.89 -5.07
C LEU A 140 1.88 33.63 -3.69
N ILE A 141 2.86 34.44 -3.29
CA ILE A 141 3.47 34.36 -1.95
C ILE A 141 2.43 34.62 -0.84
N ALA A 142 1.57 35.62 -1.03
CA ALA A 142 0.48 35.94 -0.11
C ALA A 142 -0.57 34.82 -0.05
N PHE A 143 -0.89 34.20 -1.18
CA PHE A 143 -1.78 33.03 -1.26
C PHE A 143 -1.21 31.82 -0.49
N ALA A 144 0.09 31.57 -0.61
CA ALA A 144 0.79 30.55 0.16
C ALA A 144 0.88 30.86 1.67
N GLY A 145 0.45 32.06 2.11
CA GLY A 145 0.48 32.47 3.52
C GLY A 145 1.87 32.84 4.04
N ILE A 146 2.84 33.10 3.14
CA ILE A 146 4.25 33.34 3.48
C ILE A 146 4.64 34.80 3.26
N ASP A 147 3.68 35.74 3.19
CA ASP A 147 4.02 37.17 3.05
C ASP A 147 4.57 37.73 4.38
N PRO A 148 5.86 38.10 4.45
CA PRO A 148 6.50 38.54 5.69
C PRO A 148 6.15 39.98 6.09
N ARG A 149 5.23 40.66 5.37
CA ARG A 149 4.90 42.08 5.56
C ARG A 149 3.49 42.34 6.15
N ARG A 150 2.97 41.42 6.96
CA ARG A 150 1.80 41.72 7.81
C ARG A 150 2.18 42.50 9.05
#